data_AF-A0A960X4E4-F1
#
_entry.id   AF-A0A960X4E4-F1
#
_cell.length_a   1.000
_cell.length_b   1.000
_cell.length_c   1.000
_cell.angle_alpha   90.00
_cell.angle_beta   90.00
_cell.angle_gamma   90.00
#
_symmetry.space_group_name_H-M   'P 1'
#
loop_
_entity.id
_entity.type
_entity.pdbx_description
1 polymer ?
#
loop_
_entity_poly.entity_id
_entity_poly.type
_entity_poly.pdbx_seq_one_letter_code
_entity_poly.pdbx_strand_id
1 'polypeptide(L)' 'SYEALCRQIGKFFRTGEPPVSEAETIEIFTFMEAADESLRQGGKPVALADVLAKAKAEAQTLLK' A
#
# COMPACT_ATOMS: atom_id res chain seq x y z
N SER A 1 -11.78 2.64 22.21
CA SER A 1 -10.39 2.64 22.75
C SER A 1 -9.43 2.23 21.65
N TYR A 2 -8.24 2.81 21.58
CA TYR A 2 -7.19 2.49 20.59
C TYR A 2 -6.19 1.44 21.09
N GLU A 3 -6.46 0.82 22.23
CA GLU A 3 -5.49 -0.05 22.92
C GLU A 3 -4.89 -1.15 22.02
N ALA A 4 -5.72 -1.87 21.26
CA ALA A 4 -5.26 -2.95 20.39
C ALA A 4 -4.30 -2.45 19.30
N LEU A 5 -4.58 -1.26 18.73
CA LEU A 5 -3.71 -0.62 17.76
C LEU A 5 -2.36 -0.22 18.39
N CYS A 6 -2.40 0.45 19.54
CA CYS A 6 -1.18 0.85 20.26
C CYS A 6 -0.31 -0.35 20.65
N ARG A 7 -0.93 -1.49 20.98
CA ARG A 7 -0.22 -2.74 21.29
C ARG A 7 0.53 -3.29 20.07
N GLN A 8 -0.07 -3.29 18.89
CA GLN A 8 0.61 -3.74 17.65
C GLN A 8 1.74 -2.80 17.26
N ILE A 9 1.52 -1.48 17.37
CA ILE A 9 2.57 -0.47 17.14
C ILE A 9 3.76 -0.72 18.08
N GLY A 10 3.51 -0.92 19.37
CA GLY A 10 4.56 -1.22 20.34
C GLY A 10 5.29 -2.54 20.10
N LYS A 11 4.60 -3.57 19.58
CA LYS A 11 5.23 -4.84 19.18
C LYS A 11 6.19 -4.61 18.01
N PHE A 12 5.73 -3.95 16.95
CA PHE A 12 6.53 -3.64 15.77
C PHE A 12 7.84 -2.92 16.12
N PHE A 13 7.77 -1.86 16.93
CA PHE A 13 8.98 -1.13 17.34
C PHE A 13 9.97 -1.96 18.17
N ARG A 14 9.49 -2.99 18.89
CA ARG A 14 10.34 -3.85 19.71
C ARG A 14 10.98 -4.98 18.92
N THR A 15 10.23 -5.59 18.01
CA THR A 15 10.66 -6.81 17.31
C THR A 15 11.11 -6.56 15.88
N GLY A 16 10.73 -5.43 15.28
CA GLY A 16 10.87 -5.16 13.84
C GLY A 16 9.91 -5.97 12.97
N GLU A 17 9.08 -6.83 13.55
CA GLU A 17 8.13 -7.66 12.81
C GLU A 17 6.85 -6.87 12.53
N PRO A 18 6.54 -6.56 11.25
CA PRO A 18 5.32 -5.86 10.92
C PRO A 18 4.09 -6.74 11.21
N PRO A 19 2.94 -6.15 11.60
CA PRO A 19 1.73 -6.90 11.91
C PRO A 19 1.07 -7.52 10.67
N VAL A 20 1.44 -7.03 9.47
CA VAL A 20 1.02 -7.53 8.16
C VAL A 20 2.27 -7.66 7.28
N SER A 21 2.25 -8.58 6.31
CA SER A 21 3.39 -8.74 5.41
C SER A 21 3.55 -7.53 4.48
N GLU A 22 4.76 -7.32 3.96
CA GLU A 22 5.02 -6.28 2.95
C GLU A 22 4.18 -6.50 1.69
N ALA A 23 4.03 -7.74 1.25
CA ALA A 23 3.25 -8.09 0.06
C ALA A 23 1.76 -7.72 0.22
N GLU A 24 1.17 -8.08 1.37
CA GLU A 24 -0.22 -7.74 1.69
C GLU A 24 -0.41 -6.22 1.82
N THR A 25 0.56 -5.54 2.43
CA THR A 25 0.56 -4.06 2.51
C THR A 25 0.55 -3.45 1.10
N ILE A 26 1.44 -3.90 0.22
CA ILE A 26 1.52 -3.43 -1.17
C ILE A 26 0.21 -3.70 -1.91
N GLU A 27 -0.42 -4.86 -1.72
CA GLU A 27 -1.70 -5.18 -2.35
C GLU A 27 -2.82 -4.25 -1.91
N ILE A 28 -2.94 -3.98 -0.60
CA ILE A 28 -3.91 -3.03 -0.03
C ILE A 28 -3.73 -1.64 -0.66
N PHE A 29 -2.49 -1.14 -0.67
CA PHE A 29 -2.19 0.18 -1.24
C PHE A 29 -2.40 0.21 -2.77
N THR A 30 -2.11 -0.89 -3.48
CA THR A 30 -2.36 -0.99 -4.93
C THR A 30 -3.86 -0.88 -5.23
N PHE A 31 -4.70 -1.54 -4.43
CA PHE A 31 -6.16 -1.45 -4.57
C PHE A 31 -6.68 -0.03 -4.28
N MET A 32 -6.21 0.59 -3.20
CA MET A 32 -6.58 1.97 -2.84
C MET A 32 -6.19 2.95 -3.96
N GLU A 33 -4.97 2.84 -4.48
CA GLU A 33 -4.49 3.70 -5.58
C GLU A 33 -5.26 3.45 -6.89
N ALA A 34 -5.63 2.19 -7.18
CA ALA A 34 -6.45 1.88 -8.34
C ALA A 34 -7.87 2.44 -8.24
N ALA A 35 -8.45 2.48 -7.03
CA ALA A 35 -9.72 3.15 -6.80
C ALA A 35 -9.60 4.67 -7.04
N ASP A 36 -8.54 5.30 -6.54
CA ASP A 36 -8.27 6.72 -6.77
C ASP A 36 -8.01 7.01 -8.26
N GLU A 37 -7.28 6.14 -8.96
CA GLU A 37 -7.08 6.23 -10.40
C GLU A 37 -8.39 6.07 -11.18
N SER A 38 -9.25 5.14 -10.76
CA SER A 38 -10.58 4.99 -11.34
C SER A 38 -11.39 6.29 -11.19
N LEU A 39 -11.37 6.92 -10.02
CA LEU A 39 -12.00 8.22 -9.78
C LEU A 39 -11.43 9.29 -10.72
N ARG A 40 -10.10 9.37 -10.87
CA ARG A 40 -9.44 10.31 -11.81
C ARG A 40 -9.86 10.08 -13.26
N GLN A 41 -10.16 8.85 -13.64
CA GLN A 41 -10.61 8.48 -15.00
C GLN A 41 -12.14 8.58 -15.20
N GLY A 42 -12.87 9.12 -14.23
CA GLY A 42 -14.33 9.24 -14.30
C GLY A 42 -15.08 7.94 -13.97
N GLY A 43 -14.54 7.14 -13.06
CA GLY A 43 -15.12 5.86 -12.61
C GLY A 43 -14.88 4.70 -13.56
N LYS A 44 -13.87 4.78 -14.44
CA LYS A 44 -13.56 3.69 -15.38
C LYS A 44 -12.84 2.54 -14.66
N PRO A 45 -13.06 1.28 -15.07
CA PRO A 45 -12.28 0.16 -14.56
C PRO A 45 -10.77 0.37 -14.81
N VAL A 46 -9.96 0.10 -13.79
CA VAL A 46 -8.49 0.19 -13.83
C VAL A 46 -7.91 -1.16 -13.41
N ALA A 47 -6.90 -1.65 -14.12
CA ALA A 47 -6.23 -2.90 -13.76
C ALA A 47 -5.18 -2.66 -12.66
N LEU A 48 -5.22 -3.46 -11.60
CA LEU A 48 -4.26 -3.37 -10.49
C LEU A 48 -2.81 -3.55 -10.95
N ALA A 49 -2.59 -4.42 -11.94
CA ALA A 49 -1.25 -4.67 -12.50
C ALA A 49 -0.64 -3.41 -13.12
N ASP A 50 -1.45 -2.58 -13.78
CA ASP A 50 -0.98 -1.35 -14.44
C ASP A 50 -0.58 -0.30 -13.38
N VAL A 51 -1.38 -0.18 -12.32
CA VAL A 51 -1.10 0.73 -11.19
C VAL A 51 0.18 0.31 -10.48
N LEU A 52 0.33 -0.98 -10.19
CA LEU A 52 1.54 -1.51 -9.55
C LEU A 52 2.78 -1.34 -10.44
N ALA A 53 2.67 -1.57 -11.75
CA ALA A 53 3.76 -1.38 -12.69
C ALA A 53 4.22 0.09 -12.75
N LYS A 54 3.27 1.02 -12.82
CA LYS A 54 3.53 2.46 -12.77
C LYS A 54 4.25 2.85 -11.48
N ALA A 55 3.71 2.45 -10.33
CA ALA A 55 4.31 2.75 -9.02
C ALA A 55 5.73 2.19 -8.87
N LYS A 56 5.99 0.97 -9.39
CA LYS A 56 7.35 0.39 -9.41
C LYS A 56 8.32 1.20 -10.27
N ALA A 57 7.90 1.69 -11.43
CA ALA A 57 8.74 2.51 -12.29
C ALA A 57 9.09 3.87 -11.65
N GLU A 58 8.12 4.49 -10.97
CA GLU A 58 8.32 5.73 -10.22
C GLU A 58 9.30 5.51 -9.05
N ALA A 59 9.11 4.45 -8.26
CA ALA A 59 10.01 4.09 -7.17
C ALA A 59 11.47 3.86 -7.66
N GLN A 60 11.65 3.19 -8.80
CA GLN A 60 12.99 3.00 -9.39
C GLN A 60 13.65 4.30 -9.82
N THR A 61 12.86 5.33 -10.17
CA THR A 61 13.40 6.64 -10.54
C THR A 61 13.88 7.40 -9.31
N LEU A 62 13.19 7.27 -8.18
CA LEU A 62 13.56 7.90 -6.90
C LEU A 62 14.80 7.29 -6.24
N LEU A 63 15.13 6.04 -6.58
CA LEU A 63 16.31 5.33 -6.04
C LEU A 63 17.62 5.62 -6.82
N LYS A 64 17.55 6.41 -7.89
CA LYS A 64 18.70 6.84 -8.68
C LYS A 64 19.19 8.21 -8.22
#